data_AF-A0A174F0J1-F1
#
_entry.id   AF-A0A174F0J1-F1
#
_cell.length_a   1.000
_cell.length_b   1.000
_cell.length_c   1.000
_cell.angle_alpha   90.00
_cell.angle_beta   90.00
_cell.angle_gamma   90.00
#
_symmetry.space_group_name_H-M   'P 1'
#
loop_
_entity.id
_entity.type
_entity.pdbx_description
1 polymer ?
#
loop_
_entity_poly.entity_id
_entity_poly.type
_entity_poly.pdbx_seq_one_letter_code
_entity_poly.pdbx_strand_id
1 'polypeptide(L)' 'MGKTDKLIRMTDVKGFTLKNITIQSKDSTVLIDDGRNILFEQVHFQIPGGKVKIKTQGDLAKEPQFVRCLMKEY' A
#
# COMPACT_ATOMS: atom_id res chain seq x y z
N MET A 1 16.29 12.14 1.18
CA MET A 1 14.98 12.58 0.66
C MET A 1 14.26 11.36 0.08
N GLY A 2 13.04 11.05 0.53
CA GLY A 2 12.29 9.90 0.01
C GLY A 2 11.69 10.23 -1.36
N LYS A 3 12.17 9.56 -2.42
CA LYS A 3 11.56 9.59 -3.76
C LYS A 3 10.99 8.21 -4.06
N THR A 4 9.83 8.16 -4.73
CA THR A 4 9.24 6.90 -5.18
C THR A 4 8.47 7.07 -6.47
N ASP A 5 8.66 6.12 -7.39
CA ASP A 5 7.81 5.95 -8.59
C ASP A 5 6.74 4.86 -8.34
N LYS A 6 6.51 4.51 -7.06
CA LYS A 6 5.58 3.47 -6.61
C LYS A 6 4.25 4.06 -6.20
N LEU A 7 3.23 3.19 -6.09
CA LEU A 7 1.92 3.56 -5.57
C LEU A 7 2.03 4.26 -4.22
N ILE A 8 2.68 3.58 -3.27
CA ILE A 8 2.94 4.08 -1.92
C ILE A 8 4.30 3.55 -1.47
N ARG A 9 5.11 4.41 -0.85
CA ARG A 9 6.31 4.02 -0.11
C ARG A 9 6.19 4.44 1.35
N MET A 10 6.42 3.51 2.27
CA MET A 10 6.45 3.74 3.72
C MET A 10 7.80 3.24 4.25
N THR A 11 8.49 4.09 5.02
CA THR A 11 9.77 3.75 5.69
C THR A 11 9.64 4.13 7.17
N ASP A 12 9.97 3.21 8.07
CA ASP A 12 9.88 3.38 9.53
C ASP A 12 8.48 3.76 10.04
N VAL A 13 7.44 3.33 9.32
CA VAL A 13 6.05 3.68 9.66
C VAL A 13 5.44 2.67 10.63
N LYS A 14 4.83 3.16 11.70
CA LYS A 14 4.06 2.34 12.64
C LYS A 14 2.64 2.87 12.82
N GLY A 15 1.63 2.00 12.67
CA GLY A 15 0.23 2.33 13.02
C GLY A 15 -0.49 3.19 11.99
N PHE A 16 -0.13 3.06 10.71
CA PHE A 16 -0.76 3.83 9.63
C PHE A 16 -2.09 3.21 9.20
N THR A 17 -3.13 4.03 9.12
CA THR A 17 -4.44 3.61 8.60
C THR A 17 -4.88 4.53 7.47
N LEU A 18 -5.31 3.93 6.36
CA LEU A 18 -5.88 4.63 5.23
C LEU A 18 -7.29 4.08 4.98
N LYS A 19 -8.29 4.98 5.04
CA LYS A 19 -9.69 4.56 5.07
C LYS A 19 -10.58 5.36 4.13
N ASN A 20 -11.51 4.68 3.47
CA ASN A 20 -12.61 5.26 2.69
C ASN A 20 -12.13 6.22 1.58
N ILE A 21 -11.21 5.74 0.75
CA ILE A 21 -10.66 6.53 -0.37
C ILE A 21 -10.52 5.68 -1.64
N THR A 22 -10.41 6.35 -2.77
CA THR A 22 -10.00 5.74 -4.04
C THR A 22 -8.60 6.19 -4.39
N ILE A 23 -7.73 5.25 -4.78
CA ILE A 23 -6.36 5.51 -5.21
C ILE A 23 -6.21 5.05 -6.64
N GLN A 24 -5.84 5.96 -7.53
CA GLN A 24 -5.52 5.67 -8.93
C GLN A 24 -4.03 5.91 -9.18
N SER A 25 -3.36 4.96 -9.81
CA SER A 25 -1.90 5.05 -10.07
C SER A 25 -1.47 4.18 -11.23
N LYS A 26 -0.44 4.61 -11.95
CA LYS A 26 0.23 3.85 -13.02
C LYS A 26 1.19 2.77 -12.51
N ASP A 27 1.54 2.77 -11.22
CA ASP A 27 2.30 1.71 -10.56
C ASP A 27 1.40 1.05 -9.49
N SER A 28 1.46 -0.28 -9.39
CA SER A 28 0.65 -1.08 -8.47
C SER A 28 1.39 -1.52 -7.21
N THR A 29 2.62 -1.07 -6.99
CA THR A 29 3.52 -1.56 -5.93
C THR A 29 3.39 -0.71 -4.68
N VAL A 30 3.12 -1.34 -3.54
CA VAL A 30 3.28 -0.75 -2.21
C VAL A 30 4.60 -1.27 -1.63
N LEU A 31 5.51 -0.36 -1.30
CA LEU A 31 6.78 -0.68 -0.67
C LEU A 31 6.76 -0.28 0.80
N ILE A 32 7.04 -1.23 1.69
CA ILE A 32 7.09 -1.06 3.14
C ILE A 32 8.48 -1.47 3.62
N ASP A 33 9.17 -0.53 4.25
CA ASP A 33 10.53 -0.65 4.75
C ASP A 33 10.50 -0.43 6.27
N ASP A 34 10.77 -1.48 7.05
CA ASP A 34 10.66 -1.52 8.52
C ASP A 34 9.30 -1.05 9.09
N GLY A 35 8.25 -1.11 8.28
CA GLY A 35 6.91 -0.65 8.65
C GLY A 35 6.00 -1.74 9.22
N ARG A 36 5.19 -1.41 10.23
CA ARG A 36 4.25 -2.36 10.89
C ARG A 36 2.92 -1.73 11.30
N ASN A 37 1.91 -2.57 11.50
CA ASN A 37 0.54 -2.16 11.83
C ASN A 37 -0.05 -1.19 10.79
N ILE A 38 0.02 -1.58 9.52
CA ILE A 38 -0.51 -0.80 8.39
C ILE A 38 -1.88 -1.38 8.00
N LEU A 39 -2.90 -0.53 7.92
CA LEU A 39 -4.28 -0.92 7.58
C LEU A 39 -4.79 -0.10 6.39
N PHE A 40 -5.28 -0.81 5.38
CA PHE A 40 -6.12 -0.26 4.31
C PHE A 40 -7.56 -0.74 4.53
N GLU A 41 -8.48 0.19 4.80
CA GLU A 41 -9.89 -0.14 5.07
C GLU A 41 -10.81 0.58 4.09
N GLN A 42 -11.66 -0.14 3.34
CA GLN A 42 -12.56 0.47 2.36
C GLN A 42 -11.79 1.34 1.34
N VAL A 43 -10.63 0.85 0.90
CA VAL A 43 -9.82 1.51 -0.12
C VAL A 43 -10.10 0.87 -1.48
N HIS A 44 -10.41 1.70 -2.47
CA HIS A 44 -10.60 1.29 -3.85
C HIS A 44 -9.33 1.59 -4.66
N PHE A 45 -8.62 0.55 -5.08
CA PHE A 45 -7.43 0.67 -5.90
C PHE A 45 -7.81 0.54 -7.38
N GLN A 46 -7.50 1.58 -8.16
CA GLN A 46 -7.54 1.58 -9.62
C GLN A 46 -6.10 1.56 -10.12
N ILE A 47 -5.62 0.38 -10.48
CA ILE A 47 -4.20 0.14 -10.78
C ILE A 47 -4.03 -0.88 -11.92
N PRO A 48 -2.94 -0.80 -12.71
CA PRO A 48 -2.68 -1.75 -13.78
C PRO A 48 -2.70 -3.20 -13.32
N GLY A 49 -3.40 -4.06 -14.08
CA GLY A 49 -3.57 -5.48 -13.77
C GLY A 49 -4.45 -5.78 -12.56
N GLY A 50 -5.10 -4.77 -11.97
CA GLY A 50 -6.10 -4.93 -10.90
C GLY A 50 -5.57 -5.60 -9.63
N LYS A 51 -4.25 -5.60 -9.41
CA LYS A 51 -3.59 -6.28 -8.28
C LYS A 51 -2.54 -5.38 -7.66
N VAL A 52 -2.68 -5.11 -6.36
CA VAL A 52 -1.65 -4.43 -5.58
C VAL A 52 -0.49 -5.41 -5.35
N LYS A 53 0.74 -4.98 -5.60
CA LYS A 53 1.96 -5.75 -5.31
C LYS A 53 2.57 -5.24 -4.02
N ILE A 54 2.56 -6.06 -2.97
CA ILE A 54 3.18 -5.70 -1.69
C ILE A 54 4.63 -6.15 -1.71
N LYS A 55 5.53 -5.23 -1.32
CA LYS A 55 6.93 -5.52 -1.04
C LYS A 55 7.24 -5.03 0.37
N THR A 56 7.52 -5.97 1.26
CA THR A 56 7.99 -5.69 2.62
C THR A 56 9.48 -6.03 2.72
N GLN A 57 10.26 -5.17 3.35
CA GLN A 57 11.68 -5.35 3.62
C GLN A 57 12.04 -4.74 4.97
N GLY A 58 13.12 -5.23 5.59
CA GLY A 58 13.51 -4.87 6.96
C GLY A 58 12.95 -5.83 8.00
N ASP A 59 13.67 -5.96 9.12
CA ASP A 59 13.42 -6.99 10.13
C ASP A 59 12.09 -6.78 10.86
N LEU A 60 11.64 -5.53 10.97
CA LEU A 60 10.40 -5.17 11.66
C LEU A 60 9.21 -5.07 10.71
N ALA A 61 9.43 -5.24 9.40
CA ALA A 61 8.37 -5.07 8.42
C ALA A 61 7.33 -6.18 8.51
N LYS A 62 6.06 -5.76 8.44
CA LYS A 62 4.91 -6.66 8.38
C LYS A 62 4.03 -6.29 7.19
N GLU A 63 3.41 -7.31 6.61
CA GLU A 63 2.42 -7.08 5.56
C GLU A 63 1.25 -6.24 6.07
N PRO A 64 0.72 -5.34 5.22
CA PRO A 64 -0.42 -4.52 5.57
C PRO A 64 -1.71 -5.35 5.54
N GLN A 65 -2.68 -4.95 6.34
CA GLN A 65 -4.01 -5.56 6.34
C GLN A 65 -4.92 -4.85 5.35
N PHE A 66 -5.72 -5.62 4.59
CA PHE A 66 -6.74 -5.11 3.69
C PHE A 66 -8.12 -5.53 4.17
N VAL A 67 -8.98 -4.56 4.45
CA VAL A 67 -10.34 -4.80 4.95
C VAL A 67 -11.33 -4.12 4.02
N ARG A 68 -12.19 -4.91 3.37
CA ARG A 68 -13.21 -4.41 2.41
C ARG A 68 -12.63 -3.54 1.30
N CYS A 69 -11.41 -3.85 0.86
CA CYS A 69 -10.78 -3.16 -0.25
C CYS A 69 -11.26 -3.74 -1.59
N LEU A 70 -11.34 -2.89 -2.60
CA LEU A 70 -11.63 -3.30 -3.97
C LEU A 70 -10.41 -3.01 -4.83
N MET A 71 -10.01 -3.95 -5.67
CA MET A 71 -8.95 -3.77 -6.65
C MET A 71 -9.53 -3.92 -8.05
N LYS A 72 -9.38 -2.90 -8.87
CA LYS A 72 -9.89 -2.86 -10.24
C LYS A 72 -8.77 -2.46 -11.19
N GLU A 73 -8.76 -3.10 -12.35
CA GLU A 73 -7.98 -2.67 -13.51
C GLU A 73 -8.65 -1.44 -14.15
N TYR A 74 -7.84 -0.54 -14.71
CA TYR A 74 -8.30 0.60 -15.51
C TYR A 74 -7.52 0.67 -16.82
#